data_AF-A0A6V8R613-F1
#
_entry.id   AF-A0A6V8R613-F1
#
_cell.length_a   1.000
_cell.length_b   1.000
_cell.length_c   1.000
_cell.angle_alpha   90.00
_cell.angle_beta   90.00
_cell.angle_gamma   90.00
#
_symmetry.space_group_name_H-M   'P 1'
#
loop_
_entity.id
_entity.type
_entity.pdbx_description
1 polymer ?
#
loop_
_entity_poly.entity_id
_entity_poly.type
_entity_poly.pdbx_seq_one_letter_code
_entity_poly.pdbx_strand_id
1 'polypeptide(L)'
;MEVWKTGTMSKIESPSPPSLNDNNHNNSNNMLPFSAPATPNAVLDCHEISGSSSSIMSPIPQLATENISLDGRMEGIMEKVRAAGFDSFDALVSAYYCGNFGEASFLANEQRLSRNRRLPKVIDDVFQATKQWSAWERRGFQEEILKTAESMLKSEAASAHNALMAKITPLLDLHEIINQASTAEALVDLKRSIQDQLPNSWALGMALSFDSRNSWQRDRSNTALATTLLTNFSGRIPNDQLLQIIGACL
;
A
#
# COMPACT_ATOMS: atom_id res chain seq x y z
N MET A 1 -61.61 -23.59 24.42
CA MET A 1 -60.91 -24.77 23.87
C MET A 1 -59.44 -24.41 23.84
N GLU A 2 -58.62 -25.26 24.45
CA GLU A 2 -57.14 -25.33 24.35
C GLU A 2 -56.28 -24.30 25.11
N VAL A 3 -55.92 -24.72 26.33
CA VAL A 3 -54.80 -24.28 27.18
C VAL A 3 -53.66 -25.28 26.98
N TRP A 4 -52.63 -24.98 26.20
CA TRP A 4 -51.31 -25.66 26.19
C TRP A 4 -50.34 -24.68 25.48
N LYS A 5 -49.04 -24.52 25.79
CA LYS A 5 -48.07 -25.39 26.45
C LYS A 5 -46.84 -24.55 26.84
N THR A 6 -46.32 -24.83 28.02
CA THR A 6 -45.00 -24.43 28.51
C THR A 6 -43.89 -25.06 27.66
N GLY A 7 -42.94 -24.23 27.21
CA GLY A 7 -41.73 -24.66 26.53
C GLY A 7 -40.58 -24.82 27.51
N THR A 8 -40.19 -26.06 27.75
CA THR A 8 -39.02 -26.50 28.53
C THR A 8 -37.73 -26.09 27.81
N MET A 9 -36.89 -25.26 28.45
CA MET A 9 -35.53 -24.98 27.99
C MET A 9 -34.63 -26.20 28.23
N SER A 10 -34.10 -26.78 27.16
CA SER A 10 -33.00 -27.74 27.24
C SER A 10 -31.66 -27.01 27.18
N LYS A 11 -30.87 -27.23 28.24
CA LYS A 11 -29.51 -26.74 28.47
C LYS A 11 -28.55 -27.44 27.50
N ILE A 12 -27.92 -26.69 26.60
CA ILE A 12 -26.78 -27.17 25.80
C ILE A 12 -25.52 -26.61 26.47
N GLU A 13 -24.78 -27.51 27.11
CA GLU A 13 -23.41 -27.29 27.60
C GLU A 13 -22.45 -27.23 26.40
N SER A 14 -21.72 -26.13 26.29
CA SER A 14 -20.54 -25.99 25.43
C SER A 14 -19.31 -25.78 26.33
N PRO A 15 -18.19 -26.48 26.09
CA PRO A 15 -17.07 -26.51 27.03
C PRO A 15 -16.16 -25.27 26.92
N SER A 16 -15.73 -24.78 28.07
CA SER A 16 -14.75 -23.71 28.24
C SER A 16 -13.32 -24.16 27.87
N PRO A 17 -12.46 -23.27 27.35
CA PRO A 17 -11.06 -23.56 27.07
C PRO A 17 -10.19 -23.42 28.33
N PRO A 18 -9.05 -24.15 28.44
CA PRO A 18 -8.15 -24.00 29.58
C PRO A 18 -7.20 -22.82 29.38
N SER A 19 -7.13 -21.98 30.42
CA SER A 19 -6.09 -21.00 30.68
C SER A 19 -4.79 -21.68 31.12
N LEU A 20 -3.66 -21.32 30.52
CA LEU A 20 -2.36 -21.37 31.17
C LEU A 20 -1.45 -20.28 30.59
N ASN A 21 -1.16 -19.32 31.46
CA ASN A 21 -0.27 -18.18 31.25
C ASN A 21 1.13 -18.56 31.73
N ASP A 22 2.14 -18.05 31.01
CA ASP A 22 3.29 -17.29 31.51
C ASP A 22 4.61 -17.61 30.79
N ASN A 23 5.08 -16.58 30.05
CA ASN A 23 6.42 -15.97 30.07
C ASN A 23 7.65 -16.88 29.79
N ASN A 24 8.67 -16.53 29.00
CA ASN A 24 9.18 -15.25 28.55
C ASN A 24 10.37 -15.46 27.56
N HIS A 25 10.65 -14.48 26.70
CA HIS A 25 11.98 -14.10 26.14
C HIS A 25 12.76 -15.07 25.23
N ASN A 26 12.74 -14.79 23.92
CA ASN A 26 13.86 -14.20 23.16
C ASN A 26 13.61 -14.39 21.66
N ASN A 27 13.24 -13.34 20.93
CA ASN A 27 13.29 -13.36 19.46
C ASN A 27 14.18 -12.24 18.95
N SER A 28 15.43 -12.58 18.70
CA SER A 28 16.39 -11.77 17.98
C SER A 28 16.14 -11.98 16.49
N ASN A 29 15.59 -11.00 15.79
CA ASN A 29 15.61 -10.98 14.32
C ASN A 29 16.12 -9.61 13.84
N ASN A 30 17.45 -9.53 13.73
CA ASN A 30 18.12 -8.59 12.84
C ASN A 30 17.71 -8.91 11.40
N MET A 31 17.16 -7.93 10.69
CA MET A 31 17.03 -7.99 9.23
C MET A 31 18.43 -8.01 8.60
N LEU A 32 18.73 -9.08 7.87
CA LEU A 32 19.79 -9.11 6.87
C LEU A 32 19.16 -8.95 5.47
N PRO A 33 19.78 -8.19 4.55
CA PRO A 33 19.27 -7.99 3.20
C PRO A 33 19.54 -9.22 2.32
N PHE A 34 18.48 -9.68 1.63
CA PHE A 34 18.53 -10.77 0.66
C PHE A 34 19.52 -10.48 -0.47
N SER A 35 20.60 -11.27 -0.56
CA SER A 35 21.42 -11.42 -1.76
C SER A 35 20.87 -12.56 -2.62
N ALA A 36 20.75 -12.33 -3.93
CA ALA A 36 20.28 -13.34 -4.90
C ALA A 36 21.36 -14.40 -5.18
N PRO A 37 20.99 -15.68 -5.40
CA PRO A 37 21.94 -16.73 -5.74
C PRO A 37 22.37 -16.65 -7.21
N ALA A 38 23.67 -16.78 -7.44
CA ALA A 38 24.27 -16.89 -8.77
C ALA A 38 23.99 -18.29 -9.36
N THR A 39 23.54 -18.32 -10.62
CA THR A 39 23.37 -19.56 -11.40
C THR A 39 24.73 -20.07 -11.92
N PRO A 40 24.99 -21.40 -11.85
CA PRO A 40 26.24 -21.97 -12.37
C PRO A 40 26.22 -22.10 -13.90
N ASN A 41 27.36 -21.76 -14.51
CA ASN A 41 27.64 -21.96 -15.93
C ASN A 41 27.61 -23.46 -16.28
N ALA A 42 26.76 -23.84 -17.24
CA ALA A 42 26.83 -25.15 -17.87
C ALA A 42 27.86 -25.08 -19.01
N VAL A 43 29.03 -25.68 -18.78
CA VAL A 43 30.02 -26.01 -19.81
C VAL A 43 29.47 -27.22 -20.57
N LEU A 44 29.15 -27.04 -21.85
CA LEU A 44 28.92 -28.16 -22.77
C LEU A 44 30.14 -28.29 -23.67
N ASP A 45 30.86 -29.38 -23.48
CA ASP A 45 31.95 -29.88 -24.28
C ASP A 45 31.44 -30.25 -25.68
N CYS A 46 32.06 -29.73 -26.74
CA CYS A 46 31.73 -30.05 -28.12
C CYS A 46 32.95 -30.67 -28.80
N HIS A 47 32.81 -31.96 -29.09
CA HIS A 47 33.77 -32.81 -29.77
C HIS A 47 34.02 -32.35 -31.22
N GLU A 48 35.29 -32.25 -31.61
CA GLU A 48 35.73 -32.01 -32.99
C GLU A 48 35.31 -33.19 -33.90
N ILE A 49 34.55 -32.88 -34.96
CA ILE A 49 34.50 -33.76 -36.13
C ILE A 49 34.70 -32.88 -37.38
N SER A 50 35.84 -33.11 -38.01
CA SER A 50 36.23 -32.61 -39.33
C SER A 50 35.29 -33.16 -40.41
N GLY A 51 34.79 -32.29 -41.28
CA GLY A 51 33.97 -32.66 -42.42
C GLY A 51 33.68 -31.48 -43.33
N SER A 52 34.50 -31.32 -44.37
CA SER A 52 34.26 -30.39 -45.49
C SER A 52 32.96 -30.75 -46.23
N SER A 53 32.05 -29.80 -46.32
CA SER A 53 31.07 -29.73 -47.41
C SER A 53 30.69 -28.29 -47.66
N SER A 54 31.01 -27.81 -48.87
CA SER A 54 30.59 -26.50 -49.37
C SER A 54 29.07 -26.46 -49.44
N SER A 55 28.48 -25.45 -48.83
CA SER A 55 27.07 -25.11 -49.03
C SER A 55 26.96 -23.59 -48.96
N ILE A 56 26.46 -23.03 -50.04
CA ILE A 56 26.23 -21.61 -50.27
C ILE A 56 25.32 -21.09 -49.14
N MET A 57 25.91 -20.43 -48.14
CA MET A 57 25.17 -19.65 -47.17
C MET A 57 24.64 -18.41 -47.89
N SER A 58 23.37 -18.44 -48.26
CA SER A 58 22.60 -17.20 -48.36
C SER A 58 22.73 -16.48 -47.01
N PRO A 59 23.08 -15.19 -46.96
CA PRO A 59 23.08 -14.48 -45.70
C PRO A 59 21.65 -14.52 -45.17
N ILE A 60 21.47 -15.13 -44.00
CA ILE A 60 20.33 -14.80 -43.15
C ILE A 60 20.30 -13.28 -43.12
N PRO A 61 19.18 -12.59 -43.43
CA PRO A 61 19.07 -11.17 -43.17
C PRO A 61 19.27 -11.02 -41.66
N GLN A 62 20.51 -10.75 -41.26
CA GLN A 62 20.81 -10.19 -39.97
C GLN A 62 20.01 -8.91 -40.00
N LEU A 63 18.88 -8.94 -39.30
CA LEU A 63 18.03 -7.79 -39.04
C LEU A 63 19.00 -6.78 -38.46
N ALA A 64 19.47 -5.88 -39.34
CA ALA A 64 20.29 -4.77 -38.95
C ALA A 64 19.51 -4.17 -37.82
N THR A 65 20.07 -4.26 -36.61
CA THR A 65 19.51 -3.55 -35.48
C THR A 65 19.85 -2.11 -35.79
N GLU A 66 19.13 -1.53 -36.74
CA GLU A 66 19.06 -0.09 -36.92
C GLU A 66 18.81 0.41 -35.51
N ASN A 67 19.72 1.26 -35.04
CA ASN A 67 19.53 1.99 -33.80
C ASN A 67 18.40 2.99 -34.07
N ILE A 68 17.17 2.48 -34.16
CA ILE A 68 15.96 3.26 -34.31
C ILE A 68 15.92 4.18 -33.10
N SER A 69 15.78 5.48 -33.34
CA SER A 69 15.66 6.47 -32.29
C SER A 69 14.49 6.12 -31.37
N LEU A 70 14.51 6.63 -30.12
CA LEU A 70 13.39 6.45 -29.20
C LEU A 70 12.08 6.92 -29.84
N ASP A 71 12.15 8.02 -30.60
CA ASP A 71 11.04 8.61 -31.34
C ASP A 71 10.45 7.63 -32.37
N GLY A 72 11.28 7.08 -33.27
CA GLY A 72 10.82 6.10 -34.27
C GLY A 72 10.30 4.80 -33.64
N ARG A 73 10.85 4.39 -32.49
CA ARG A 73 10.34 3.24 -31.73
C ARG A 73 8.96 3.51 -31.14
N MET A 74 8.74 4.71 -30.59
CA MET A 74 7.44 5.09 -30.03
C MET A 74 6.39 5.27 -31.12
N GLU A 75 6.74 5.87 -32.25
CA GLU A 75 5.84 6.03 -33.40
C GLU A 75 5.34 4.67 -33.91
N GLY A 76 6.25 3.72 -34.13
CA GLY A 76 5.88 2.37 -34.56
C GLY A 76 5.10 1.55 -33.51
N ILE A 77 5.18 1.91 -32.21
CA ILE A 77 4.30 1.35 -31.18
C ILE A 77 2.91 1.98 -31.30
N MET A 78 2.82 3.31 -31.43
CA MET A 78 1.55 4.03 -31.53
C MET A 78 0.72 3.59 -32.75
N GLU A 79 1.36 3.27 -33.87
CA GLU A 79 0.69 2.66 -35.02
C GLU A 79 0.01 1.34 -34.67
N LYS A 80 0.69 0.47 -33.91
CA LYS A 80 0.13 -0.81 -33.46
C LYS A 80 -0.99 -0.61 -32.43
N VAL A 81 -0.84 0.35 -31.53
CA VAL A 81 -1.89 0.72 -30.56
C VAL A 81 -3.17 1.12 -31.28
N ARG A 82 -3.05 1.96 -32.32
CA ARG A 82 -4.18 2.40 -33.14
C ARG A 82 -4.78 1.25 -33.95
N ALA A 83 -3.94 0.40 -34.55
CA ALA A 83 -4.39 -0.77 -35.29
C ALA A 83 -5.14 -1.78 -34.40
N ALA A 84 -4.83 -1.83 -33.10
CA ALA A 84 -5.53 -2.62 -32.10
C ALA A 84 -6.85 -2.01 -31.62
N GLY A 85 -7.22 -0.81 -32.09
CA GLY A 85 -8.49 -0.14 -31.78
C GLY A 85 -8.45 0.78 -30.57
N PHE A 86 -7.27 1.17 -30.09
CA PHE A 86 -7.13 2.17 -29.02
C PHE A 86 -6.80 3.55 -29.60
N ASP A 87 -7.48 4.59 -29.10
CA ASP A 87 -7.32 5.97 -29.57
C ASP A 87 -5.98 6.59 -29.16
N SER A 88 -5.41 6.12 -28.05
CA SER A 88 -4.15 6.63 -27.50
C SER A 88 -3.39 5.56 -26.71
N PHE A 89 -2.12 5.85 -26.40
CA PHE A 89 -1.33 5.04 -25.48
C PHE A 89 -1.99 4.96 -24.09
N ASP A 90 -2.49 6.08 -23.59
CA ASP A 90 -3.13 6.15 -22.27
C ASP A 90 -4.42 5.32 -22.20
N ALA A 91 -5.17 5.24 -23.30
CA ALA A 91 -6.36 4.39 -23.41
C ALA A 91 -5.97 2.90 -23.33
N LEU A 92 -4.91 2.49 -24.03
CA LEU A 92 -4.37 1.13 -23.92
C LEU A 92 -3.89 0.82 -22.50
N VAL A 93 -3.10 1.73 -21.90
CA VAL A 93 -2.57 1.56 -20.53
C VAL A 93 -3.71 1.46 -19.52
N SER A 94 -4.75 2.28 -19.66
CA SER A 94 -5.94 2.24 -18.82
C SER A 94 -6.69 0.92 -18.98
N ALA A 95 -6.92 0.47 -20.21
CA ALA A 95 -7.55 -0.84 -20.45
C ALA A 95 -6.71 -1.99 -19.88
N TYR A 96 -5.38 -1.93 -20.02
CA TYR A 96 -4.47 -2.92 -19.48
C TYR A 96 -4.48 -2.95 -17.94
N TYR A 97 -4.54 -1.81 -17.25
CA TYR A 97 -4.51 -1.79 -15.78
C TYR A 97 -5.88 -1.87 -15.10
N CYS A 98 -6.96 -1.51 -15.79
CA CYS A 98 -8.32 -1.56 -15.24
C CYS A 98 -9.10 -2.79 -15.70
N GLY A 99 -8.66 -3.47 -16.76
CA GLY A 99 -9.29 -4.70 -17.26
C GLY A 99 -9.11 -5.89 -16.31
N ASN A 100 -10.01 -6.86 -16.44
CA ASN A 100 -9.93 -8.13 -15.73
C ASN A 100 -9.65 -9.26 -16.72
N PHE A 101 -8.43 -9.79 -16.69
CA PHE A 101 -8.05 -10.94 -17.51
C PHE A 101 -8.33 -12.24 -16.75
N GLY A 102 -8.54 -13.34 -17.47
CA GLY A 102 -8.73 -14.65 -16.83
C GLY A 102 -7.54 -15.02 -15.95
N GLU A 103 -7.78 -15.51 -14.74
CA GLU A 103 -6.76 -15.69 -13.69
C GLU A 103 -5.59 -16.60 -14.11
N ALA A 104 -5.86 -17.60 -14.95
CA ALA A 104 -4.85 -18.51 -15.49
C ALA A 104 -4.11 -17.96 -16.74
N SER A 105 -4.48 -16.78 -17.23
CA SER A 105 -3.84 -16.19 -18.41
C SER A 105 -2.47 -15.62 -18.06
N PHE A 106 -1.52 -15.78 -18.99
CA PHE A 106 -0.22 -15.12 -18.90
C PHE A 106 -0.35 -13.61 -18.64
N LEU A 107 -1.34 -12.98 -19.28
CA LEU A 107 -1.61 -11.55 -19.18
C LEU A 107 -2.08 -11.14 -17.77
N ALA A 108 -2.86 -11.98 -17.08
CA ALA A 108 -3.24 -11.73 -15.68
C ALA A 108 -2.02 -11.77 -14.75
N ASN A 109 -1.08 -12.69 -14.97
CA ASN A 109 0.14 -12.75 -14.17
C ASN A 109 1.06 -11.53 -14.44
N GLU A 110 1.26 -11.15 -15.70
CA GLU A 110 2.02 -9.94 -16.05
C GLU A 110 1.35 -8.67 -15.49
N GLN A 111 0.02 -8.57 -15.57
CA GLN A 111 -0.73 -7.45 -15.02
C GLN A 111 -0.55 -7.36 -13.51
N ARG A 112 -0.64 -8.48 -12.79
CA ARG A 112 -0.40 -8.53 -11.33
C ARG A 112 1.02 -8.11 -10.97
N LEU A 113 2.04 -8.64 -11.65
CA LEU A 113 3.44 -8.24 -11.44
C LEU A 113 3.64 -6.76 -11.72
N SER A 114 3.02 -6.26 -12.80
CA SER A 114 3.10 -4.86 -13.18
C SER A 114 2.47 -3.95 -12.12
N ARG A 115 1.24 -4.24 -11.68
CA ARG A 115 0.53 -3.48 -10.62
C ARG A 115 1.32 -3.42 -9.32
N ASN A 116 2.00 -4.49 -8.93
CA ASN A 116 2.71 -4.56 -7.65
C ASN A 116 4.12 -3.93 -7.69
N ARG A 117 4.82 -3.97 -8.84
CA ARG A 117 6.25 -3.61 -8.89
C ARG A 117 6.62 -2.60 -9.96
N ARG A 118 6.02 -2.68 -11.15
CA ARG A 118 6.42 -1.84 -12.30
C ARG A 118 5.65 -0.53 -12.34
N LEU A 119 4.34 -0.57 -12.14
CA LEU A 119 3.49 0.62 -12.15
C LEU A 119 3.88 1.63 -11.06
N PRO A 120 4.14 1.24 -9.79
CA PRO A 120 4.63 2.19 -8.79
C PRO A 120 5.91 2.90 -9.21
N LYS A 121 6.84 2.17 -9.86
CA LYS A 121 8.08 2.76 -10.39
C LYS A 121 7.81 3.73 -11.53
N VAL A 122 6.92 3.38 -12.46
CA VAL A 122 6.53 4.29 -13.55
C VAL A 122 5.92 5.58 -13.00
N ILE A 123 5.07 5.49 -11.96
CA ILE A 123 4.50 6.66 -11.31
C ILE A 123 5.59 7.54 -10.69
N ASP A 124 6.57 6.95 -10.00
CA ASP A 124 7.71 7.71 -9.46
C ASP A 124 8.56 8.35 -10.57
N ASP A 125 8.93 7.60 -11.60
CA ASP A 125 9.71 8.10 -12.74
C ASP A 125 9.00 9.29 -13.43
N VAL A 126 7.68 9.19 -13.66
CA VAL A 126 6.87 10.28 -14.21
C VAL A 126 6.81 11.46 -13.24
N PHE A 127 6.61 11.22 -11.94
CA PHE A 127 6.62 12.27 -10.92
C PHE A 127 7.96 13.03 -10.90
N GLN A 128 9.09 12.34 -10.99
CA GLN A 128 10.41 12.96 -11.08
C GLN A 128 10.57 13.78 -12.37
N ALA A 129 10.08 13.27 -13.50
CA ALA A 129 10.14 13.96 -14.79
C ALA A 129 9.38 15.29 -14.79
N THR A 130 8.32 15.42 -13.96
CA THR A 130 7.54 16.66 -13.85
C THR A 130 8.38 17.89 -13.45
N LYS A 131 9.56 17.69 -12.84
CA LYS A 131 10.51 18.77 -12.53
C LYS A 131 10.97 19.53 -13.78
N GLN A 132 10.94 18.88 -14.94
CA GLN A 132 11.37 19.44 -16.23
C GLN A 132 10.17 19.91 -17.09
N TRP A 133 8.95 19.56 -16.70
CA TRP A 133 7.74 19.98 -17.42
C TRP A 133 7.44 21.46 -17.22
N SER A 134 6.65 22.03 -18.13
CA SER A 134 6.08 23.36 -17.94
C SER A 134 5.18 23.40 -16.70
N ALA A 135 4.95 24.61 -16.18
CA ALA A 135 4.08 24.80 -15.01
C ALA A 135 2.64 24.30 -15.27
N TRP A 136 2.15 24.41 -16.50
CA TRP A 136 0.80 24.00 -16.88
C TRP A 136 0.68 22.47 -16.94
N GLU A 137 1.63 21.78 -17.58
CA GLU A 137 1.65 20.31 -17.65
C GLU A 137 1.80 19.67 -16.27
N ARG A 138 2.70 20.22 -15.44
CA ARG A 138 2.91 19.74 -14.06
C ARG A 138 1.66 19.87 -13.22
N ARG A 139 0.94 20.99 -13.35
CA ARG A 139 -0.23 21.31 -12.51
C ARG A 139 -1.31 20.25 -12.62
N GLY A 140 -1.69 19.86 -13.85
CA GLY A 140 -2.74 18.87 -14.06
C GLY A 140 -2.41 17.53 -13.42
N PHE A 141 -1.17 17.05 -13.59
CA PHE A 141 -0.73 15.79 -12.99
C PHE A 141 -0.68 15.84 -11.46
N GLN A 142 -0.11 16.89 -10.88
CA GLN A 142 -0.01 17.02 -9.42
C GLN A 142 -1.38 17.16 -8.74
N GLU A 143 -2.31 17.88 -9.37
CA GLU A 143 -3.69 17.99 -8.88
C GLU A 143 -4.37 16.62 -8.84
N GLU A 144 -4.18 15.78 -9.86
CA GLU A 144 -4.81 14.45 -9.90
C GLU A 144 -4.19 13.47 -8.89
N ILE A 145 -2.85 13.51 -8.71
CA ILE A 145 -2.17 12.77 -7.64
C ILE A 145 -2.70 13.17 -6.27
N LEU A 146 -2.88 14.47 -6.03
CA LEU A 146 -3.39 14.99 -4.77
C LEU A 146 -4.84 14.55 -4.52
N LYS A 147 -5.73 14.67 -5.52
CA LYS A 147 -7.12 14.20 -5.43
C LYS A 147 -7.20 12.70 -5.14
N THR A 148 -6.34 11.90 -5.79
CA THR A 148 -6.28 10.45 -5.57
C THR A 148 -5.84 10.12 -4.15
N ALA A 149 -4.81 10.81 -3.65
CA ALA A 149 -4.34 10.65 -2.26
C ALA A 149 -5.43 11.06 -1.26
N GLU A 150 -6.11 12.18 -1.49
CA GLU A 150 -7.23 12.63 -0.65
C GLU A 150 -8.38 11.62 -0.61
N SER A 151 -8.76 11.07 -1.77
CA SER A 151 -9.80 10.03 -1.87
C SER A 151 -9.41 8.78 -1.08
N MET A 152 -8.16 8.33 -1.19
CA MET A 152 -7.62 7.20 -0.45
C MET A 152 -7.70 7.42 1.07
N LEU A 153 -7.26 8.58 1.56
CA LEU A 153 -7.30 8.94 2.98
C LEU A 153 -8.73 9.05 3.51
N LYS A 154 -9.66 9.65 2.74
CA LYS A 154 -11.08 9.73 3.12
C LYS A 154 -11.75 8.36 3.20
N SER A 155 -11.44 7.48 2.25
CA SER A 155 -11.97 6.11 2.21
C SER A 155 -11.47 5.28 3.41
N GLU A 156 -10.18 5.40 3.71
CA GLU A 156 -9.56 4.79 4.90
C GLU A 156 -10.23 5.28 6.19
N ALA A 157 -10.35 6.60 6.35
CA ALA A 157 -10.99 7.24 7.49
C ALA A 157 -12.44 6.78 7.70
N ALA A 158 -13.22 6.72 6.62
CA ALA A 158 -14.61 6.28 6.68
C ALA A 158 -14.74 4.81 7.10
N SER A 159 -13.84 3.96 6.61
CA SER A 159 -13.82 2.52 6.93
C SER A 159 -13.43 2.25 8.39
N ALA A 160 -12.47 3.01 8.91
CA ALA A 160 -11.96 2.87 10.27
C ALA A 160 -12.83 3.54 11.36
N HIS A 161 -13.78 4.40 10.96
CA HIS A 161 -14.46 5.32 11.87
C HIS A 161 -15.09 4.63 13.09
N ASN A 162 -15.94 3.62 12.87
CA ASN A 162 -16.66 2.96 13.96
C ASN A 162 -15.72 2.24 14.93
N ALA A 163 -14.67 1.59 14.40
CA ALA A 163 -13.68 0.88 15.21
C ALA A 163 -12.90 1.84 16.11
N LEU A 164 -12.51 3.00 15.59
CA LEU A 164 -11.80 4.02 16.36
C LEU A 164 -12.70 4.73 17.36
N MET A 165 -13.94 5.05 17.00
CA MET A 165 -14.89 5.65 17.94
C MET A 165 -15.14 4.75 19.16
N ALA A 166 -15.23 3.43 18.98
CA ALA A 166 -15.34 2.49 20.09
C ALA A 166 -14.16 2.52 21.07
N LYS A 167 -12.97 2.96 20.62
CA LYS A 167 -11.77 3.15 21.46
C LYS A 167 -11.69 4.55 22.06
N ILE A 168 -12.28 5.54 21.40
CA ILE A 168 -12.27 6.93 21.84
C ILE A 168 -13.38 7.19 22.88
N THR A 169 -14.58 6.62 22.71
CA THR A 169 -15.71 6.83 23.65
C THR A 169 -15.33 6.58 25.12
N PRO A 170 -14.62 5.49 25.48
CA PRO A 170 -14.18 5.29 26.87
C PRO A 170 -13.22 6.37 27.39
N LEU A 171 -12.43 7.02 26.51
CA LEU A 171 -11.57 8.15 26.86
C LEU A 171 -12.37 9.44 27.09
N LEU A 172 -13.49 9.61 26.37
CA LEU A 172 -14.40 10.75 26.54
C LEU A 172 -15.21 10.62 27.84
N ASP A 173 -15.63 9.41 28.17
CA ASP A 173 -16.38 9.09 29.39
C ASP A 173 -15.49 9.11 30.65
N LEU A 174 -14.16 9.00 30.49
CA LEU A 174 -13.17 9.11 31.58
C LEU A 174 -12.97 10.56 32.06
N HIS A 175 -13.93 11.46 31.82
CA HIS A 175 -13.93 12.82 32.34
C HIS A 175 -14.01 12.85 33.89
N GLU A 176 -14.36 11.73 34.53
CA GLU A 176 -14.20 11.52 35.97
C GLU A 176 -13.18 10.39 36.27
N ILE A 177 -12.11 10.77 37.00
CA ILE A 177 -11.31 9.96 37.97
C ILE A 177 -9.82 9.69 37.64
N ILE A 178 -8.96 10.63 38.08
CA ILE A 178 -7.85 10.45 39.06
C ILE A 178 -6.61 9.59 38.70
N ASN A 179 -6.61 8.70 37.69
CA ASN A 179 -5.45 7.82 37.44
C ASN A 179 -4.76 8.02 36.08
N GLN A 180 -3.73 8.86 36.06
CA GLN A 180 -2.87 9.17 34.90
C GLN A 180 -2.26 7.93 34.20
N ALA A 181 -2.09 6.81 34.93
CA ALA A 181 -1.61 5.55 34.37
C ALA A 181 -2.64 4.89 33.42
N SER A 182 -3.93 4.92 33.76
CA SER A 182 -5.00 4.31 32.94
C SER A 182 -5.24 5.09 31.65
N THR A 183 -5.16 6.42 31.70
CA THR A 183 -5.21 7.29 30.51
C THR A 183 -4.04 7.02 29.57
N ALA A 184 -2.83 6.82 30.11
CA ALA A 184 -1.65 6.52 29.31
C ALA A 184 -1.76 5.17 28.59
N GLU A 185 -2.27 4.13 29.26
CA GLU A 185 -2.53 2.81 28.65
C GLU A 185 -3.56 2.91 27.52
N ALA A 186 -4.68 3.60 27.77
CA ALA A 186 -5.72 3.77 26.77
C ALA A 186 -5.27 4.59 25.55
N LEU A 187 -4.37 5.56 25.73
CA LEU A 187 -3.72 6.29 24.62
C LEU A 187 -2.78 5.41 23.80
N VAL A 188 -2.04 4.49 24.45
CA VAL A 188 -1.19 3.52 23.75
C VAL A 188 -2.04 2.58 22.89
N ASP A 189 -3.17 2.10 23.42
CA ASP A 189 -4.11 1.25 22.70
C ASP A 189 -4.81 1.98 21.54
N LEU A 190 -5.19 3.24 21.76
CA LEU A 190 -5.73 4.10 20.71
C LEU A 190 -4.72 4.32 19.59
N LYS A 191 -3.47 4.60 19.95
CA LYS A 191 -2.37 4.78 18.98
C LYS A 191 -2.16 3.53 18.13
N ARG A 192 -2.14 2.34 18.75
CA ARG A 192 -2.04 1.07 18.02
C ARG A 192 -3.23 0.88 17.08
N SER A 193 -4.45 1.16 17.56
CA SER A 193 -5.65 1.07 16.74
C SER A 193 -5.61 2.03 15.55
N ILE A 194 -5.09 3.24 15.72
CA ILE A 194 -4.89 4.19 14.61
C ILE A 194 -3.86 3.67 13.61
N GLN A 195 -2.74 3.08 14.06
CA GLN A 195 -1.74 2.50 13.17
C GLN A 195 -2.30 1.35 12.33
N ASP A 196 -3.12 0.50 12.94
CA ASP A 196 -3.70 -0.67 12.27
C ASP A 196 -4.86 -0.30 11.34
N GLN A 197 -5.71 0.65 11.75
CA GLN A 197 -6.92 1.01 11.01
C GLN A 197 -6.70 2.15 10.00
N LEU A 198 -5.69 3.00 10.21
CA LEU A 198 -5.36 4.15 9.36
C LEU A 198 -3.89 4.16 8.91
N PRO A 199 -3.38 3.10 8.25
CA PRO A 199 -1.96 3.00 7.89
C PRO A 199 -1.48 4.13 6.96
N ASN A 200 -2.29 4.58 6.01
CA ASN A 200 -1.90 5.65 5.08
C ASN A 200 -1.92 7.02 5.78
N SER A 201 -2.96 7.31 6.56
CA SER A 201 -3.04 8.55 7.34
C SER A 201 -1.92 8.65 8.37
N TRP A 202 -1.60 7.53 9.02
CA TRP A 202 -0.48 7.44 9.95
C TRP A 202 0.87 7.69 9.24
N ALA A 203 1.11 7.02 8.10
CA ALA A 203 2.32 7.23 7.32
C ALA A 203 2.48 8.68 6.86
N LEU A 204 1.38 9.30 6.41
CA LEU A 204 1.36 10.72 6.05
C LEU A 204 1.64 11.62 7.26
N GLY A 205 0.97 11.38 8.40
CA GLY A 205 1.20 12.13 9.63
C GLY A 205 2.66 12.06 10.09
N MET A 206 3.27 10.88 10.01
CA MET A 206 4.69 10.67 10.31
C MET A 206 5.62 11.41 9.33
N ALA A 207 5.29 11.40 8.04
CA ALA A 207 6.07 12.10 7.01
C ALA A 207 5.99 13.63 7.16
N LEU A 208 4.81 14.16 7.51
CA LEU A 208 4.59 15.58 7.75
C LEU A 208 5.16 16.06 9.09
N SER A 209 5.17 15.19 10.10
CA SER A 209 5.80 15.46 11.41
C SER A 209 7.33 15.42 11.37
N PHE A 210 7.93 15.35 10.17
CA PHE A 210 9.37 15.42 10.00
C PHE A 210 9.88 16.83 10.31
N ASP A 211 10.42 17.01 11.52
CA ASP A 211 11.33 18.10 11.83
C ASP A 211 12.78 17.65 11.56
N SER A 212 13.55 18.47 10.84
CA SER A 212 14.97 18.23 10.56
C SER A 212 15.85 18.43 11.80
N ARG A 213 15.27 18.95 12.90
CA ARG A 213 15.92 19.09 14.20
C ARG A 213 15.77 17.81 15.02
N ASN A 214 16.91 17.33 15.52
CA ASN A 214 17.08 16.05 16.19
C ASN A 214 16.41 15.98 17.59
N SER A 215 15.09 15.89 17.67
CA SER A 215 14.38 15.54 18.91
C SER A 215 13.35 14.43 18.69
N TRP A 216 13.75 13.23 19.14
CA TRP A 216 12.98 12.08 19.63
C TRP A 216 11.85 11.50 18.76
N GLN A 217 11.99 10.21 18.41
CA GLN A 217 10.96 9.42 17.70
C GLN A 217 9.59 9.44 18.40
N ARG A 218 9.58 9.59 19.73
CA ARG A 218 8.36 9.69 20.55
C ARG A 218 7.56 10.94 20.17
N ASP A 219 8.20 12.10 20.10
CA ASP A 219 7.57 13.38 19.78
C ASP A 219 6.99 13.36 18.37
N ARG A 220 7.69 12.76 17.40
CA ARG A 220 7.19 12.57 16.02
C ARG A 220 5.91 11.72 15.99
N SER A 221 5.91 10.61 16.72
CA SER A 221 4.77 9.71 16.77
C SER A 221 3.57 10.32 17.50
N ASN A 222 3.81 11.20 18.46
CA ASN A 222 2.79 11.93 19.21
C ASN A 222 2.17 13.04 18.35
N THR A 223 2.98 13.79 17.61
CA THR A 223 2.51 14.78 16.61
C THR A 223 1.72 14.11 15.49
N ALA A 224 2.18 12.96 14.99
CA ALA A 224 1.44 12.19 13.99
C ALA A 224 0.09 11.70 14.53
N LEU A 225 0.05 11.25 15.79
CA LEU A 225 -1.18 10.84 16.47
C LEU A 225 -2.15 12.03 16.61
N ALA A 226 -1.68 13.16 17.14
CA ALA A 226 -2.47 14.38 17.30
C ALA A 226 -3.02 14.90 15.96
N THR A 227 -2.18 14.93 14.92
CA THR A 227 -2.59 15.34 13.57
C THR A 227 -3.66 14.41 13.01
N THR A 228 -3.45 13.09 13.13
CA THR A 228 -4.41 12.09 12.65
C THR A 228 -5.75 12.22 13.38
N LEU A 229 -5.73 12.45 14.69
CA LEU A 229 -6.93 12.68 15.50
C LEU A 229 -7.67 13.95 15.05
N LEU A 230 -6.96 15.05 14.88
CA LEU A 230 -7.54 16.32 14.46
C LEU A 230 -8.19 16.22 13.06
N THR A 231 -7.49 15.64 12.09
CA THR A 231 -7.99 15.52 10.72
C THR A 231 -9.18 14.56 10.61
N ASN A 232 -9.20 13.47 11.40
CA ASN A 232 -10.24 12.45 11.29
C ASN A 232 -11.43 12.65 12.23
N PHE A 233 -11.30 13.41 13.32
CA PHE A 233 -12.37 13.51 14.34
C PHE A 233 -12.85 14.94 14.60
N SER A 234 -12.27 15.95 13.94
CA SER A 234 -12.82 17.31 13.97
C SER A 234 -14.28 17.33 13.50
N GLY A 235 -15.15 18.00 14.26
CA GLY A 235 -16.60 18.06 14.01
C GLY A 235 -17.38 16.79 14.35
N ARG A 236 -16.73 15.71 14.81
CA ARG A 236 -17.37 14.46 15.24
C ARG A 236 -17.32 14.24 16.75
N ILE A 237 -16.37 14.89 17.42
CA ILE A 237 -16.20 14.91 18.87
C ILE A 237 -16.32 16.37 19.32
N PRO A 238 -16.92 16.66 20.50
CA PRO A 238 -16.88 17.98 21.11
C PRO A 238 -15.44 18.55 21.16
N ASN A 239 -15.29 19.82 20.79
CA ASN A 239 -13.96 20.43 20.61
C ASN A 239 -13.12 20.42 21.88
N ASP A 240 -13.74 20.62 23.04
CA ASP A 240 -13.13 20.56 24.37
C ASP A 240 -12.51 19.18 24.65
N GLN A 241 -13.26 18.12 24.37
CA GLN A 241 -12.80 16.74 24.57
C GLN A 241 -11.71 16.35 23.57
N LEU A 242 -11.87 16.75 22.30
CA LEU A 242 -10.85 16.52 21.28
C LEU A 242 -9.53 17.22 21.64
N LEU A 243 -9.59 18.47 22.11
CA LEU A 243 -8.40 19.21 22.56
C LEU A 243 -7.77 18.58 23.80
N GLN A 244 -8.56 18.01 24.71
CA GLN A 244 -8.03 17.29 25.88
C GLN A 244 -7.24 16.04 25.45
N ILE A 245 -7.77 15.23 24.53
CA ILE A 245 -7.09 14.04 24.00
C ILE A 245 -5.81 14.44 23.25
N ILE A 246 -5.88 15.49 22.42
CA ILE A 246 -4.71 16.02 21.71
C ILE A 246 -3.66 16.54 22.69
N GLY A 247 -4.07 17.26 23.73
CA GLY A 247 -3.19 17.75 24.79
C GLY A 247 -2.53 16.63 25.60
N ALA A 248 -3.17 15.47 25.71
CA ALA A 248 -2.56 14.28 26.33
C ALA A 248 -1.59 13.53 25.39
N CYS A 249 -1.62 13.83 24.09
CA CYS A 249 -0.68 13.27 23.12
C CYS A 249 0.63 14.07 23.05
N LEU A 250 0.58 15.40 23.23
CA LEU A 250 1.72 16.32 23.09
C LEU A 250 2.47 16.54 24.41
#